data_AF-A0AAW4X1F5-F1
#
_entry.id   AF-A0AAW4X1F5-F1
#
_cell.length_a   1.000
_cell.length_b   1.000
_cell.length_c   1.000
_cell.angle_alpha   90.00
_cell.angle_beta   90.00
_cell.angle_gamma   90.00
#
_symmetry.space_group_name_H-M   'P 1'
#
loop_
_entity.id
_entity.type
_entity.pdbx_description
1 polymer ?
#
loop_
_entity_poly.entity_id
_entity_poly.type
_entity_poly.pdbx_seq_one_letter_code
_entity_poly.pdbx_strand_id
1 'polypeptide(L)'
;MENVRLINFKKIGNKNRGFLTALEQNKNIPFNIKRIYYNYFTPVDISRGFHAHKELEQVLICLAGSIKIKVDDGKNKNIYNLDNPSEGLYIGPMIWREMYDYSNDTILLVLASDFYTEEDYLRDYNEFIEFGKNNYKSDNGYFKHDKAIVDSKHIGVKTRVWGFSHILSEAKLGKNCNVCEHVFIENDVIIGDNVTIKNGVYIWDGIRIFDNVFVGPNVTFVNDNHPRSKQYPKEFEKTRISKGSSLGANSTILGGIEVGKYATVGAGAVVTKNVNPYEVVVGNPAHMIGYNCQCGKKLLKDNEIFKCECGKKFKKSEGKLKII
;
A
#
# COMPACT_ATOMS: atom_id res chain seq x y z
N MET A 1 -4.37 -13.41 9.78
CA MET A 1 -5.36 -12.32 9.71
C MET A 1 -4.62 -11.00 9.60
N GLU A 2 -4.89 -10.20 8.56
CA GLU A 2 -4.22 -8.90 8.36
C GLU A 2 -4.77 -7.79 9.28
N ASN A 3 -6.08 -7.83 9.61
CA ASN A 3 -6.77 -6.82 10.43
C ASN A 3 -6.85 -7.16 11.94
N VAL A 4 -6.09 -8.14 12.42
CA VAL A 4 -6.07 -8.50 13.86
C VAL A 4 -4.63 -8.66 14.32
N ARG A 5 -4.26 -7.99 15.43
CA ARG A 5 -2.93 -8.15 16.05
C ARG A 5 -2.94 -7.76 17.52
N LEU A 6 -2.04 -8.35 18.30
CA LEU A 6 -1.75 -7.91 19.66
C LEU A 6 -0.84 -6.68 19.63
N ILE A 7 -1.11 -5.74 20.54
CA ILE A 7 -0.32 -4.55 20.79
C ILE A 7 0.20 -4.65 22.22
N ASN A 8 1.53 -4.60 22.36
CA ASN A 8 2.18 -4.52 23.66
C ASN A 8 2.38 -3.05 24.03
N PHE A 9 1.76 -2.62 25.14
CA PHE A 9 1.91 -1.27 25.65
C PHE A 9 3.10 -1.16 26.60
N LYS A 10 3.71 0.03 26.61
CA LYS A 10 4.80 0.33 27.54
C LYS A 10 4.27 0.35 28.97
N LYS A 11 4.74 -0.61 29.77
CA LYS A 11 4.49 -0.73 31.21
C LYS A 11 5.55 0.07 31.99
N ILE A 12 5.14 1.09 32.73
CA ILE A 12 6.02 1.95 33.53
C ILE A 12 5.76 1.69 35.02
N GLY A 13 6.79 1.40 35.81
CA GLY A 13 6.66 1.19 37.26
C GLY A 13 7.27 -0.13 37.73
N ASN A 14 6.88 -0.57 38.93
CA ASN A 14 7.37 -1.80 39.54
C ASN A 14 6.38 -2.33 40.57
N LYS A 15 6.64 -3.55 41.08
CA LYS A 15 5.75 -4.23 42.05
C LYS A 15 5.49 -3.43 43.33
N ASN A 16 6.41 -2.56 43.74
CA ASN A 16 6.29 -1.78 45.00
C ASN A 16 5.53 -0.46 44.81
N ARG A 17 5.46 0.07 43.58
CA ARG A 17 4.77 1.35 43.26
C ARG A 17 3.51 1.17 42.42
N GLY A 18 3.25 -0.04 41.94
CA GLY A 18 2.28 -0.30 40.90
C GLY A 18 2.84 -0.01 39.51
N PHE A 19 2.00 -0.25 38.51
CA PHE A 19 2.32 -0.06 37.10
C PHE A 19 1.34 0.91 36.44
N LEU A 20 1.85 1.70 35.50
CA LEU A 20 1.13 2.64 34.67
C LEU A 20 1.29 2.24 33.21
N THR A 21 0.17 2.20 32.48
CA THR A 21 0.12 2.07 31.02
C THR A 21 -0.60 3.29 30.47
N ALA A 22 0.05 4.05 29.60
CA ALA A 22 -0.54 5.22 28.94
C ALA A 22 -0.98 4.86 27.52
N LEU A 23 -2.18 5.28 27.13
CA LEU A 23 -2.76 5.05 25.79
C LEU A 23 -2.89 6.40 25.09
N GLU A 24 -2.15 6.57 23.99
CA GLU A 24 -2.01 7.81 23.24
C GLU A 24 -2.37 7.53 21.77
N GLN A 25 -3.39 8.24 21.27
CA GLN A 25 -3.82 8.15 19.87
C GLN A 25 -2.68 8.50 18.90
N ASN A 26 -2.62 7.80 17.78
CA ASN A 26 -1.57 7.90 16.75
C ASN A 26 -0.14 7.67 17.23
N LYS A 27 0.06 7.08 18.42
CA LYS A 27 1.38 6.75 18.95
C LYS A 27 1.46 5.28 19.32
N ASN A 28 0.65 4.84 20.28
CA ASN A 28 0.54 3.43 20.65
C ASN A 28 -0.86 2.86 20.42
N ILE A 29 -1.83 3.72 20.09
CA ILE A 29 -3.10 3.36 19.47
C ILE A 29 -3.07 3.78 18.00
N PRO A 30 -3.39 2.90 17.04
CA PRO A 30 -3.14 3.13 15.61
C PRO A 30 -4.13 4.10 14.93
N PHE A 31 -5.05 4.70 15.68
CA PHE A 31 -6.10 5.58 15.18
C PHE A 31 -6.41 6.73 16.16
N ASN A 32 -7.14 7.74 15.68
CA ASN A 32 -7.75 8.79 16.51
C ASN A 32 -8.84 8.18 17.40
N ILE A 33 -8.76 8.38 18.71
CA ILE A 33 -9.75 7.83 19.64
C ILE A 33 -10.95 8.78 19.69
N LYS A 34 -12.05 8.41 19.05
CA LYS A 34 -13.31 9.20 19.11
C LYS A 34 -14.25 8.72 20.19
N ARG A 35 -14.14 7.45 20.60
CA ARG A 35 -15.04 6.84 21.59
C ARG A 35 -14.29 5.85 22.47
N ILE A 36 -14.64 5.88 23.76
CA ILE A 36 -14.14 4.96 24.78
C ILE A 36 -15.36 4.40 25.52
N TYR A 37 -15.37 3.10 25.74
CA TYR A 37 -16.39 2.43 26.54
C TYR A 37 -15.79 1.20 27.22
N TYR A 38 -16.46 0.68 28.24
CA TYR A 38 -15.99 -0.51 28.94
C TYR A 38 -17.15 -1.39 29.38
N ASN A 39 -16.91 -2.70 29.37
CA ASN A 39 -17.83 -3.71 29.90
C ASN A 39 -17.35 -4.13 31.28
N TYR A 40 -18.28 -4.32 32.21
CA TYR A 40 -18.01 -4.76 33.58
C TYR A 40 -19.19 -5.59 34.08
N PHE A 41 -18.95 -6.48 35.05
CA PHE A 41 -19.94 -7.42 35.59
C PHE A 41 -20.70 -8.21 34.51
N THR A 42 -19.99 -8.68 33.49
CA THR A 42 -20.57 -9.60 32.51
C THR A 42 -20.65 -10.98 33.15
N PRO A 43 -21.84 -11.61 33.22
CA PRO A 43 -21.97 -12.97 33.75
C PRO A 43 -21.11 -13.97 32.99
N VAL A 44 -20.51 -14.94 33.69
CA VAL A 44 -19.55 -15.93 33.15
C VAL A 44 -20.13 -16.71 31.96
N ASP A 45 -21.42 -17.05 32.02
CA ASP A 45 -22.09 -17.87 31.02
C ASP A 45 -22.62 -17.07 29.81
N ILE A 46 -22.35 -15.76 29.74
CA ILE A 46 -22.80 -14.91 28.63
C ILE A 46 -21.68 -14.71 27.63
N SER A 47 -21.94 -15.10 26.39
CA SER A 47 -21.17 -14.66 25.23
C SER A 47 -21.71 -13.34 24.67
N ARG A 48 -20.82 -12.47 24.19
CA ARG A 48 -21.16 -11.20 23.54
C ARG A 48 -20.38 -11.05 22.24
N GLY A 49 -20.61 -9.94 21.55
CA GLY A 49 -19.72 -9.51 20.48
C GLY A 49 -20.04 -10.01 19.09
N PHE A 50 -21.10 -10.83 18.92
CA PHE A 50 -21.61 -11.42 17.66
C PHE A 50 -21.95 -10.42 16.54
N HIS A 51 -20.94 -9.72 16.05
CA HIS A 51 -21.03 -8.77 14.95
C HIS A 51 -19.64 -8.46 14.39
N ALA A 52 -19.63 -7.93 13.18
CA ALA A 52 -18.50 -7.22 12.59
C ALA A 52 -18.81 -5.72 12.46
N HIS A 53 -17.79 -4.94 12.16
CA HIS A 53 -17.91 -3.53 11.77
C HIS A 53 -17.47 -3.36 10.33
N LYS A 54 -18.09 -2.44 9.59
CA LYS A 54 -17.72 -2.15 8.19
C LYS A 54 -16.44 -1.35 8.11
N GLU A 55 -16.30 -0.33 8.97
CA GLU A 55 -15.21 0.66 8.94
C GLU A 55 -14.52 0.86 10.30
N LEU A 56 -15.15 0.47 11.41
CA LEU A 56 -14.61 0.76 12.74
C LEU A 56 -13.31 -0.02 13.03
N GLU A 57 -12.34 0.70 13.60
CA GLU A 57 -11.16 0.11 14.23
C GLU A 57 -11.29 0.16 15.75
N GLN A 58 -10.85 -0.89 16.41
CA GLN A 58 -10.93 -1.01 17.87
C GLN A 58 -9.65 -1.56 18.48
N VAL A 59 -9.38 -1.16 19.72
CA VAL A 59 -8.39 -1.79 20.59
C VAL A 59 -9.08 -2.21 21.88
N LEU A 60 -9.08 -3.52 22.14
CA LEU A 60 -9.68 -4.15 23.32
C LEU A 60 -8.59 -4.44 24.36
N ILE A 61 -8.80 -4.04 25.61
CA ILE A 61 -7.83 -4.17 26.70
C ILE A 61 -8.54 -4.73 27.93
N CYS A 62 -8.09 -5.88 28.43
CA CYS A 62 -8.60 -6.44 29.68
C CYS A 62 -7.87 -5.79 30.86
N LEU A 63 -8.54 -4.87 31.57
CA LEU A 63 -7.95 -4.11 32.67
C LEU A 63 -7.88 -4.92 33.97
N ALA A 64 -8.82 -5.84 34.15
CA ALA A 64 -8.92 -6.77 35.27
C ALA A 64 -9.60 -8.05 34.78
N GLY A 65 -9.33 -9.17 35.44
CA GLY A 65 -9.85 -10.49 35.04
C GLY A 65 -9.27 -11.04 33.74
N SER A 66 -10.03 -11.93 33.10
CA SER A 66 -9.66 -12.60 31.85
C SER A 66 -10.84 -12.70 30.88
N ILE A 67 -10.55 -12.77 29.58
CA ILE A 67 -11.56 -12.96 28.53
C ILE A 67 -10.96 -13.60 27.29
N LYS A 68 -11.72 -14.45 26.60
CA LYS A 68 -11.39 -14.96 25.27
C LYS A 68 -12.12 -14.17 24.19
N ILE A 69 -11.37 -13.75 23.18
CA ILE A 69 -11.87 -13.08 21.99
C ILE A 69 -11.60 -13.98 20.79
N LYS A 70 -12.66 -14.57 20.25
CA LYS A 70 -12.60 -15.24 18.94
C LYS A 70 -12.85 -14.21 17.86
N VAL A 71 -12.05 -14.27 16.81
CA VAL A 71 -12.13 -13.40 15.64
C VAL A 71 -12.13 -14.22 14.36
N ASP A 72 -12.85 -13.74 13.37
CA ASP A 72 -13.12 -14.43 12.12
C ASP A 72 -13.15 -13.42 10.95
N ASP A 73 -12.27 -13.61 9.97
CA ASP A 73 -12.20 -12.78 8.74
C ASP A 73 -13.04 -13.35 7.59
N GLY A 74 -13.89 -14.35 7.86
CA GLY A 74 -14.68 -15.11 6.90
C GLY A 74 -13.92 -16.27 6.26
N LYS A 75 -12.60 -16.37 6.46
CA LYS A 75 -11.74 -17.45 5.93
C LYS A 75 -10.96 -18.17 7.03
N ASN A 76 -10.44 -17.43 7.99
CA ASN A 76 -9.60 -17.87 9.09
C ASN A 76 -10.22 -17.44 10.41
N LYS A 77 -10.08 -18.29 11.42
CA LYS A 77 -10.54 -18.02 12.78
C LYS A 77 -9.37 -18.14 13.75
N ASN A 78 -9.21 -17.16 14.63
CA ASN A 78 -8.24 -17.18 15.71
C ASN A 78 -8.92 -16.88 17.05
N ILE A 79 -8.30 -17.31 18.14
CA ILE A 79 -8.75 -17.01 19.50
C ILE A 79 -7.59 -16.32 20.23
N TYR A 80 -7.88 -15.23 20.92
CA TYR A 80 -6.94 -14.47 21.75
C TYR A 80 -7.43 -14.48 23.20
N ASN A 81 -6.53 -14.73 24.14
CA ASN A 81 -6.80 -14.61 25.57
C ASN A 81 -6.25 -13.26 26.06
N LEU A 82 -7.10 -12.43 26.67
CA LEU A 82 -6.69 -11.15 27.24
C LEU A 82 -6.81 -11.21 28.76
N ASP A 83 -5.68 -11.23 29.45
CA ASP A 83 -5.56 -11.28 30.91
C ASP A 83 -4.47 -10.32 31.45
N ASN A 84 -3.94 -9.46 30.58
CA ASN A 84 -2.83 -8.56 30.90
C ASN A 84 -3.16 -7.10 30.51
N PRO A 85 -3.24 -6.17 31.47
CA PRO A 85 -3.60 -4.77 31.20
C PRO A 85 -2.52 -3.98 30.43
N SER A 86 -1.34 -4.55 30.19
CA SER A 86 -0.34 -3.97 29.29
C SER A 86 -0.38 -4.54 27.86
N GLU A 87 -1.38 -5.36 27.53
CA GLU A 87 -1.62 -5.88 26.19
C GLU A 87 -3.01 -5.44 25.69
N GLY A 88 -3.13 -5.16 24.40
CA GLY A 88 -4.40 -4.89 23.74
C GLY A 88 -4.56 -5.65 22.44
N LEU A 89 -5.77 -6.10 22.15
CA LEU A 89 -6.11 -6.70 20.86
C LEU A 89 -6.64 -5.62 19.92
N TYR A 90 -5.88 -5.31 18.87
CA TYR A 90 -6.38 -4.52 17.77
C TYR A 90 -7.28 -5.39 16.89
N ILE A 91 -8.49 -4.88 16.63
CA ILE A 91 -9.47 -5.45 15.70
C ILE A 91 -9.83 -4.34 14.72
N GLY A 92 -9.38 -4.49 13.48
CA GLY A 92 -9.73 -3.60 12.38
C GLY A 92 -11.10 -3.92 11.77
N PRO A 93 -11.44 -3.25 10.67
CA PRO A 93 -12.73 -3.42 10.02
C PRO A 93 -12.90 -4.85 9.49
N MET A 94 -14.15 -5.25 9.36
CA MET A 94 -14.60 -6.50 8.75
C MET A 94 -14.02 -7.76 9.40
N ILE A 95 -13.92 -7.71 10.73
CA ILE A 95 -13.64 -8.87 11.57
C ILE A 95 -14.88 -9.17 12.40
N TRP A 96 -15.47 -10.33 12.16
CA TRP A 96 -16.48 -10.86 13.06
C TRP A 96 -15.82 -11.27 14.37
N ARG A 97 -16.44 -10.93 15.50
CA ARG A 97 -15.88 -11.25 16.81
C ARG A 97 -16.89 -11.88 17.74
N GLU A 98 -16.38 -12.62 18.71
CA GLU A 98 -17.14 -13.24 19.78
C GLU A 98 -16.30 -13.14 21.05
N MET A 99 -16.93 -12.75 22.16
CA MET A 99 -16.29 -12.48 23.43
C MET A 99 -16.96 -13.35 24.49
N TYR A 100 -16.20 -14.27 25.10
CA TYR A 100 -16.72 -15.33 25.97
C TYR A 100 -15.67 -15.74 27.02
N ASP A 101 -16.05 -16.62 27.94
CA ASP A 101 -15.18 -17.17 28.99
C ASP A 101 -14.61 -16.05 29.89
N TYR A 102 -15.52 -15.25 30.46
CA TYR A 102 -15.18 -14.13 31.35
C TYR A 102 -14.87 -14.65 32.75
N SER A 103 -13.85 -14.09 33.42
CA SER A 103 -13.78 -14.19 34.88
C SER A 103 -14.76 -13.21 35.55
N ASN A 104 -15.10 -13.46 36.81
CA ASN A 104 -16.09 -12.65 37.54
C ASN A 104 -15.69 -11.16 37.70
N ASP A 105 -14.39 -10.89 37.66
CA ASP A 105 -13.78 -9.57 37.83
C ASP A 105 -13.40 -8.90 36.50
N THR A 106 -13.86 -9.44 35.36
CA THR A 106 -13.48 -8.92 34.03
C THR A 106 -13.95 -7.48 33.82
N ILE A 107 -12.98 -6.61 33.51
CA ILE A 107 -13.22 -5.24 33.00
C ILE A 107 -12.55 -5.12 31.63
N LEU A 108 -13.36 -5.03 30.58
CA LEU A 108 -12.87 -4.89 29.20
C LEU A 108 -13.04 -3.44 28.75
N LEU A 109 -11.93 -2.72 28.61
CA LEU A 109 -11.87 -1.39 27.99
C LEU A 109 -11.80 -1.51 26.47
N VAL A 110 -12.55 -0.66 25.76
CA VAL A 110 -12.50 -0.56 24.30
C VAL A 110 -12.26 0.88 23.87
N LEU A 111 -11.22 1.07 23.07
CA LEU A 111 -10.96 2.30 22.33
C LEU A 111 -11.45 2.13 20.89
N ALA A 112 -12.14 3.12 20.35
CA ALA A 112 -12.78 3.05 19.04
C ALA A 112 -12.43 4.27 18.18
N SER A 113 -12.17 4.03 16.88
CA SER A 113 -11.83 5.07 15.91
C SER A 113 -13.00 5.97 15.51
N ASP A 114 -14.23 5.54 15.80
CA ASP A 114 -15.44 6.31 15.50
C ASP A 114 -16.54 6.27 16.58
N PHE A 115 -17.47 7.21 16.46
CA PHE A 115 -18.71 7.27 17.24
C PHE A 115 -19.62 6.07 16.94
N TYR A 116 -20.61 5.85 17.78
CA TYR A 116 -21.61 4.81 17.55
C TYR A 116 -22.50 5.19 16.36
N THR A 117 -22.61 4.27 15.40
CA THR A 117 -23.62 4.29 14.33
C THR A 117 -24.09 2.86 14.14
N GLU A 118 -25.38 2.63 14.01
CA GLU A 118 -25.91 1.27 13.82
C GLU A 118 -25.63 0.77 12.40
N GLU A 119 -25.51 1.69 11.44
CA GLU A 119 -25.23 1.45 10.04
C GLU A 119 -23.89 0.74 9.81
N ASP A 120 -22.93 0.90 10.73
CA ASP A 120 -21.63 0.26 10.68
C ASP A 120 -21.64 -1.21 11.19
N TYR A 121 -22.70 -1.64 11.88
CA TYR A 121 -22.78 -2.99 12.44
C TYR A 121 -23.26 -4.00 11.40
N LEU A 122 -22.61 -5.17 11.40
CA LEU A 122 -23.08 -6.38 10.71
C LEU A 122 -23.41 -7.43 11.77
N ARG A 123 -24.69 -7.59 12.10
CA ARG A 123 -25.17 -8.44 13.21
C ARG A 123 -25.61 -9.84 12.81
N ASP A 124 -25.92 -10.04 11.54
CA ASP A 124 -26.15 -11.38 11.00
C ASP A 124 -24.86 -11.93 10.39
N TYR A 125 -24.53 -13.18 10.71
CA TYR A 125 -23.29 -13.77 10.24
C TYR A 125 -23.31 -14.03 8.72
N ASN A 126 -24.47 -14.39 8.15
CA ASN A 126 -24.58 -14.56 6.71
C ASN A 126 -24.47 -13.20 6.02
N GLU A 127 -25.08 -12.15 6.55
CA GLU A 127 -24.86 -10.77 6.09
C GLU A 127 -23.40 -10.36 6.24
N PHE A 128 -22.68 -10.73 7.30
CA PHE A 128 -21.25 -10.48 7.40
C PHE A 128 -20.46 -11.19 6.29
N ILE A 129 -20.77 -12.47 6.03
CA ILE A 129 -20.15 -13.24 4.96
C ILE A 129 -20.54 -12.70 3.59
N GLU A 130 -21.78 -12.22 3.42
CA GLU A 130 -22.31 -11.73 2.16
C GLU A 130 -21.93 -10.28 1.89
N PHE A 131 -21.93 -9.40 2.89
CA PHE A 131 -21.31 -8.08 2.88
C PHE A 131 -19.80 -8.22 2.68
N GLY A 132 -19.21 -9.22 3.33
CA GLY A 132 -17.93 -9.82 2.97
C GLY A 132 -17.87 -10.03 1.46
N LYS A 133 -18.71 -10.87 0.87
CA LYS A 133 -18.70 -11.16 -0.58
C LYS A 133 -19.11 -9.99 -1.50
N ASN A 134 -19.89 -9.00 -1.04
CA ASN A 134 -20.58 -7.97 -1.84
C ASN A 134 -19.90 -6.59 -1.72
N ASN A 135 -19.38 -6.23 -0.55
CA ASN A 135 -18.50 -5.06 -0.33
C ASN A 135 -17.02 -5.45 -0.35
N TYR A 136 -16.70 -6.72 -0.09
CA TYR A 136 -15.61 -7.41 -0.80
C TYR A 136 -16.13 -8.16 -2.02
N LYS A 137 -16.95 -7.50 -2.85
CA LYS A 137 -16.69 -7.56 -4.31
C LYS A 137 -15.37 -6.82 -4.58
N SER A 138 -14.31 -7.33 -3.97
CA SER A 138 -12.94 -7.05 -4.31
C SER A 138 -12.21 -8.38 -4.23
N ASP A 139 -12.45 -9.20 -5.24
CA ASP A 139 -11.37 -9.99 -5.83
C ASP A 139 -10.22 -9.11 -6.38
N ASN A 140 -10.27 -7.79 -6.16
CA ASN A 140 -9.19 -6.86 -6.48
C ASN A 140 -8.45 -6.30 -5.26
N GLY A 141 -8.87 -6.59 -4.01
CA GLY A 141 -8.12 -6.40 -2.77
C GLY A 141 -7.29 -5.12 -2.57
N TYR A 142 -7.70 -3.95 -3.06
CA TYR A 142 -6.89 -2.72 -3.05
C TYR A 142 -7.55 -1.61 -2.22
N PHE A 143 -6.76 -0.68 -1.67
CA PHE A 143 -7.22 0.51 -0.94
C PHE A 143 -7.54 1.65 -1.90
N LYS A 144 -8.69 2.30 -1.71
CA LYS A 144 -9.09 3.50 -2.43
C LYS A 144 -9.46 4.60 -1.42
N HIS A 145 -8.79 5.73 -1.51
CA HIS A 145 -9.13 6.93 -0.74
C HIS A 145 -10.50 7.49 -1.18
N ASP A 146 -11.27 8.11 -0.27
CA ASP A 146 -12.64 8.59 -0.53
C ASP A 146 -12.70 9.62 -1.68
N LYS A 147 -11.69 10.49 -1.79
CA LYS A 147 -11.50 11.48 -2.86
C LYS A 147 -10.88 10.95 -4.15
N ALA A 148 -10.58 9.65 -4.25
CA ALA A 148 -10.10 9.07 -5.51
C ALA A 148 -11.28 8.69 -6.41
N ILE A 149 -11.09 8.84 -7.72
CA ILE A 149 -12.03 8.38 -8.75
C ILE A 149 -11.38 7.18 -9.44
N VAL A 150 -11.98 6.00 -9.32
CA VAL A 150 -11.44 4.78 -9.91
C VAL A 150 -12.56 4.09 -10.67
N ASP A 151 -12.55 4.26 -11.99
CA ASP A 151 -13.52 3.66 -12.91
C ASP A 151 -13.07 2.25 -13.33
N SER A 152 -11.76 1.98 -13.27
CA SER A 152 -11.18 0.69 -13.63
C SER A 152 -11.63 -0.45 -12.71
N LYS A 153 -11.96 -1.57 -13.35
CA LYS A 153 -12.20 -2.87 -12.69
C LYS A 153 -10.96 -3.76 -12.66
N HIS A 154 -9.81 -3.26 -13.07
CA HIS A 154 -8.57 -4.04 -13.25
C HIS A 154 -7.45 -3.53 -12.35
N ILE A 155 -7.73 -3.40 -11.05
CA ILE A 155 -6.74 -2.98 -10.05
C ILE A 155 -6.34 -4.20 -9.22
N GLY A 156 -5.04 -4.51 -9.16
CA GLY A 156 -4.54 -5.67 -8.44
C GLY A 156 -4.56 -5.51 -6.92
N VAL A 157 -4.63 -6.64 -6.22
CA VAL A 157 -4.65 -6.72 -4.75
C VAL A 157 -3.47 -5.98 -4.10
N LYS A 158 -3.71 -5.40 -2.94
CA LYS A 158 -2.82 -4.59 -2.11
C LYS A 158 -2.37 -3.27 -2.74
N THR A 159 -2.89 -2.91 -3.91
CA THR A 159 -2.65 -1.58 -4.47
C THR A 159 -3.31 -0.51 -3.60
N ARG A 160 -2.72 0.68 -3.52
CA ARG A 160 -3.28 1.84 -2.82
C ARG A 160 -3.44 2.99 -3.78
N VAL A 161 -4.64 3.55 -3.84
CA VAL A 161 -4.97 4.74 -4.63
C VAL A 161 -5.33 5.87 -3.68
N TRP A 162 -4.51 6.92 -3.69
CA TRP A 162 -4.64 8.09 -2.81
C TRP A 162 -5.55 9.17 -3.42
N GLY A 163 -5.89 10.19 -2.61
CA GLY A 163 -6.90 11.19 -2.96
C GLY A 163 -6.59 12.00 -4.23
N PHE A 164 -7.65 12.49 -4.88
CA PHE A 164 -7.57 13.35 -6.07
C PHE A 164 -6.92 12.69 -7.30
N SER A 165 -6.76 11.37 -7.28
CA SER A 165 -6.31 10.59 -8.42
C SER A 165 -7.51 10.08 -9.21
N HIS A 166 -7.37 9.98 -10.53
CA HIS A 166 -8.41 9.47 -11.44
C HIS A 166 -7.85 8.40 -12.37
N ILE A 167 -8.43 7.19 -12.32
CA ILE A 167 -8.05 6.04 -13.14
C ILE A 167 -9.25 5.63 -14.02
N LEU A 168 -9.09 5.71 -15.35
CA LEU A 168 -10.14 5.40 -16.32
C LEU A 168 -10.42 3.90 -16.44
N SER A 169 -11.57 3.54 -17.05
CA SER A 169 -12.18 2.21 -16.96
C SER A 169 -11.31 1.07 -17.51
N GLU A 170 -10.54 1.30 -18.56
CA GLU A 170 -9.77 0.23 -19.24
C GLU A 170 -8.36 0.05 -18.69
N ALA A 171 -7.89 0.97 -17.83
CA ALA A 171 -6.55 0.93 -17.25
C ALA A 171 -6.33 -0.36 -16.46
N LYS A 172 -5.15 -0.99 -16.58
CA LYS A 172 -4.81 -2.24 -15.88
C LYS A 172 -3.64 -2.02 -14.94
N LEU A 173 -3.86 -2.18 -13.65
CA LEU A 173 -2.84 -2.03 -12.61
C LEU A 173 -2.62 -3.37 -11.90
N GLY A 174 -1.36 -3.74 -11.71
CA GLY A 174 -0.95 -4.92 -10.95
C GLY A 174 -1.17 -4.77 -9.45
N LYS A 175 -0.62 -5.74 -8.72
CA LYS A 175 -0.71 -5.89 -7.26
C LYS A 175 0.29 -4.99 -6.54
N ASN A 176 -0.02 -4.61 -5.31
CA ASN A 176 0.87 -3.91 -4.39
C ASN A 176 1.45 -2.60 -4.97
N CYS A 177 0.70 -1.92 -5.83
CA CYS A 177 1.10 -0.60 -6.34
C CYS A 177 0.77 0.51 -5.33
N ASN A 178 1.42 1.67 -5.48
CA ASN A 178 1.12 2.85 -4.69
C ASN A 178 0.94 4.05 -5.62
N VAL A 179 -0.31 4.39 -5.91
CA VAL A 179 -0.74 5.51 -6.77
C VAL A 179 -1.03 6.70 -5.87
N CYS A 180 -0.05 7.60 -5.72
CA CYS A 180 -0.13 8.78 -4.86
C CYS A 180 -1.15 9.82 -5.39
N GLU A 181 -1.24 10.97 -4.73
CA GLU A 181 -2.27 11.98 -4.99
C GLU A 181 -2.06 12.68 -6.33
N HIS A 182 -3.15 13.17 -6.92
CA HIS A 182 -3.11 13.90 -8.20
C HIS A 182 -2.46 13.12 -9.34
N VAL A 183 -2.66 11.79 -9.37
CA VAL A 183 -2.27 10.93 -10.48
C VAL A 183 -3.44 10.74 -11.43
N PHE A 184 -3.19 10.84 -12.73
CA PHE A 184 -4.17 10.53 -13.76
C PHE A 184 -3.70 9.34 -14.60
N ILE A 185 -4.58 8.39 -14.89
CA ILE A 185 -4.27 7.21 -15.68
C ILE A 185 -5.37 6.97 -16.71
N GLU A 186 -5.01 7.01 -18.00
CA GLU A 186 -5.93 6.78 -19.12
C GLU A 186 -6.22 5.29 -19.39
N ASN A 187 -6.97 5.01 -20.46
CA ASN A 187 -7.56 3.71 -20.75
C ASN A 187 -6.54 2.69 -21.25
N ASP A 188 -5.75 3.04 -22.28
CA ASP A 188 -4.71 2.18 -22.83
C ASP A 188 -3.41 2.26 -22.02
N VAL A 189 -3.50 1.86 -20.75
CA VAL A 189 -2.38 1.83 -19.81
C VAL A 189 -2.29 0.47 -19.12
N ILE A 190 -1.07 -0.08 -19.05
CA ILE A 190 -0.76 -1.29 -18.29
C ILE A 190 0.38 -1.01 -17.32
N ILE A 191 0.14 -1.29 -16.05
CA ILE A 191 1.09 -1.12 -14.95
C ILE A 191 1.24 -2.49 -14.25
N GLY A 192 2.48 -2.94 -14.07
CA GLY A 192 2.82 -4.21 -13.42
C GLY A 192 2.67 -4.17 -11.91
N ASP A 193 3.31 -5.12 -11.23
CA ASP A 193 3.23 -5.27 -9.76
C ASP A 193 4.29 -4.43 -9.03
N ASN A 194 4.00 -4.00 -7.80
CA ASN A 194 4.94 -3.28 -6.92
C ASN A 194 5.41 -1.93 -7.50
N VAL A 195 4.60 -1.29 -8.34
CA VAL A 195 4.94 0.01 -8.94
C VAL A 195 4.59 1.14 -7.98
N THR A 196 5.50 2.09 -7.80
CA THR A 196 5.23 3.33 -7.07
C THR A 196 5.10 4.48 -8.03
N ILE A 197 3.99 5.22 -7.95
CA ILE A 197 3.72 6.41 -8.76
C ILE A 197 3.49 7.55 -7.80
N LYS A 198 4.44 8.49 -7.76
CA LYS A 198 4.39 9.65 -6.87
C LYS A 198 3.45 10.73 -7.44
N ASN A 199 3.24 11.78 -6.65
CA ASN A 199 2.24 12.80 -6.94
C ASN A 199 2.45 13.50 -8.30
N GLY A 200 1.36 13.97 -8.90
CA GLY A 200 1.40 14.85 -10.08
C GLY A 200 1.88 14.16 -11.36
N VAL A 201 1.68 12.85 -11.48
CA VAL A 201 2.07 12.06 -12.65
C VAL A 201 0.84 11.78 -13.51
N TYR A 202 0.94 12.07 -14.80
CA TYR A 202 -0.11 11.81 -15.79
C TYR A 202 0.36 10.71 -16.74
N ILE A 203 -0.39 9.61 -16.79
CA ILE A 203 -0.06 8.41 -17.57
C ILE A 203 -1.08 8.26 -18.69
N TRP A 204 -0.68 8.71 -19.87
CA TRP A 204 -1.47 8.71 -21.08
C TRP A 204 -1.57 7.34 -21.75
N ASP A 205 -2.52 7.22 -22.67
CA ASP A 205 -2.70 6.09 -23.57
C ASP A 205 -1.37 5.74 -24.29
N GLY A 206 -1.11 4.43 -24.39
CA GLY A 206 0.10 3.87 -25.02
C GLY A 206 1.23 3.54 -24.04
N ILE A 207 1.14 3.94 -22.77
CA ILE A 207 2.21 3.75 -21.80
C ILE A 207 2.14 2.37 -21.14
N ARG A 208 3.31 1.71 -21.00
CA ARG A 208 3.47 0.41 -20.33
C ARG A 208 4.54 0.50 -19.26
N ILE A 209 4.17 0.30 -18.00
CA ILE A 209 5.08 0.34 -16.84
C ILE A 209 5.17 -1.05 -16.24
N PHE A 210 6.37 -1.62 -16.14
CA PHE A 210 6.57 -2.99 -15.65
C PHE A 210 6.86 -3.02 -14.15
N ASP A 211 6.93 -4.23 -13.59
CA ASP A 211 7.02 -4.42 -12.14
C ASP A 211 8.16 -3.66 -11.47
N ASN A 212 7.97 -3.29 -10.20
CA ASN A 212 8.99 -2.66 -9.35
C ASN A 212 9.54 -1.34 -9.91
N VAL A 213 8.84 -0.71 -10.85
CA VAL A 213 9.21 0.62 -11.33
C VAL A 213 8.90 1.67 -10.28
N PHE A 214 9.82 2.62 -10.12
CA PHE A 214 9.59 3.83 -9.35
C PHE A 214 9.41 5.01 -10.30
N VAL A 215 8.24 5.66 -10.25
CA VAL A 215 7.94 6.90 -10.96
C VAL A 215 7.94 8.03 -9.95
N GLY A 216 8.97 8.87 -10.01
CA GLY A 216 9.16 10.02 -9.13
C GLY A 216 8.07 11.09 -9.28
N PRO A 217 7.98 12.04 -8.34
CA PRO A 217 6.94 13.07 -8.38
C PRO A 217 7.12 13.94 -9.62
N ASN A 218 6.01 14.32 -10.24
CA ASN A 218 5.95 15.16 -11.44
C ASN A 218 6.73 14.61 -12.65
N VAL A 219 7.00 13.30 -12.71
CA VAL A 219 7.47 12.69 -13.96
C VAL A 219 6.42 12.91 -15.04
N THR A 220 6.85 13.47 -16.17
CA THR A 220 5.99 13.82 -17.29
C THR A 220 6.19 12.80 -18.41
N PHE A 221 5.11 12.14 -18.81
CA PHE A 221 5.10 11.31 -20.01
C PHE A 221 4.53 12.10 -21.19
N VAL A 222 5.01 11.79 -22.39
CA VAL A 222 4.51 12.33 -23.66
C VAL A 222 4.14 11.15 -24.55
N ASN A 223 2.98 11.20 -25.20
CA ASN A 223 2.51 10.20 -26.16
C ASN A 223 2.24 10.78 -27.56
N ASP A 224 2.30 12.10 -27.72
CA ASP A 224 2.34 12.80 -28.99
C ASP A 224 3.59 13.70 -29.00
N ASN A 225 4.56 13.38 -29.87
CA ASN A 225 5.80 14.13 -30.00
C ASN A 225 5.65 15.42 -30.82
N HIS A 226 4.52 15.60 -31.52
CA HIS A 226 4.25 16.75 -32.38
C HIS A 226 2.84 17.34 -32.16
N PRO A 227 2.47 17.67 -30.91
CA PRO A 227 1.10 18.07 -30.59
C PRO A 227 0.73 19.40 -31.24
N ARG A 228 -0.47 19.44 -31.80
CA ARG A 228 -1.11 20.64 -32.35
C ARG A 228 -2.57 20.67 -31.93
N SER A 229 -3.06 21.83 -31.52
CA SER A 229 -4.45 21.97 -31.05
C SER A 229 -5.43 21.51 -32.13
N LYS A 230 -6.40 20.66 -31.76
CA LYS A 230 -7.41 20.07 -32.64
C LYS A 230 -6.83 19.21 -33.78
N GLN A 231 -5.58 18.80 -33.68
CA GLN A 231 -4.96 17.82 -34.56
C GLN A 231 -4.49 16.66 -33.71
N TYR A 232 -4.95 15.47 -34.07
CA TYR A 232 -4.70 14.26 -33.31
C TYR A 232 -3.95 13.27 -34.20
N PRO A 233 -2.92 12.59 -33.67
CA PRO A 233 -2.24 11.56 -34.43
C PRO A 233 -3.21 10.40 -34.70
N LYS A 234 -2.93 9.60 -35.74
CA LYS A 234 -3.71 8.38 -36.01
C LYS A 234 -3.56 7.35 -34.89
N GLU A 235 -2.35 7.27 -34.32
CA GLU A 235 -2.00 6.42 -33.20
C GLU A 235 -1.03 7.17 -32.28
N PHE A 236 -1.17 6.98 -30.98
CA PHE A 236 -0.25 7.53 -29.99
C PHE A 236 1.01 6.68 -29.86
N GLU A 237 2.11 7.34 -29.52
CA GLU A 237 3.41 6.71 -29.32
C GLU A 237 3.39 5.78 -28.10
N LYS A 238 4.06 4.63 -28.22
CA LYS A 238 4.08 3.61 -27.17
C LYS A 238 5.37 3.66 -26.37
N THR A 239 5.28 4.11 -25.12
CA THR A 239 6.42 4.23 -24.21
C THR A 239 6.47 3.05 -23.24
N ARG A 240 7.66 2.47 -23.06
CA ARG A 240 7.87 1.25 -22.24
C ARG A 240 8.88 1.48 -21.12
N ILE A 241 8.45 1.34 -19.87
CA ILE A 241 9.29 1.51 -18.69
C ILE A 241 9.54 0.14 -18.04
N SER A 242 10.73 -0.42 -18.26
CA SER A 242 11.03 -1.82 -17.89
C SER A 242 11.24 -2.02 -16.40
N LYS A 243 11.08 -3.29 -15.97
CA LYS A 243 11.14 -3.75 -14.58
C LYS A 243 12.30 -3.11 -13.78
N GLY A 244 11.97 -2.61 -12.60
CA GLY A 244 12.93 -2.09 -11.63
C GLY A 244 13.60 -0.75 -12.00
N SER A 245 13.23 -0.14 -13.14
CA SER A 245 13.75 1.17 -13.50
C SER A 245 13.20 2.27 -12.59
N SER A 246 13.95 3.36 -12.46
CA SER A 246 13.60 4.50 -11.62
C SER A 246 13.61 5.77 -12.46
N LEU A 247 12.47 6.47 -12.48
CA LEU A 247 12.31 7.76 -13.13
C LEU A 247 12.40 8.86 -12.06
N GLY A 248 13.46 9.65 -12.12
CA GLY A 248 13.72 10.72 -11.16
C GLY A 248 12.66 11.82 -11.23
N ALA A 249 12.47 12.51 -10.10
CA ALA A 249 11.50 13.59 -9.96
C ALA A 249 11.60 14.60 -11.11
N ASN A 250 10.46 15.04 -11.63
CA ASN A 250 10.37 16.03 -12.70
C ASN A 250 11.14 15.68 -14.00
N SER A 251 11.44 14.41 -14.25
CA SER A 251 11.97 13.99 -15.56
C SER A 251 10.86 13.92 -16.61
N THR A 252 11.20 14.16 -17.87
CA THR A 252 10.29 14.10 -19.02
C THR A 252 10.69 12.96 -19.93
N ILE A 253 9.74 12.09 -20.27
CA ILE A 253 9.94 10.95 -21.16
C ILE A 253 9.18 11.20 -22.46
N LEU A 254 9.89 11.35 -23.57
CA LEU A 254 9.25 11.51 -24.88
C LEU A 254 8.50 10.24 -25.32
N GLY A 255 7.60 10.38 -26.29
CA GLY A 255 6.83 9.27 -26.85
C GLY A 255 7.70 8.30 -27.61
N GLY A 256 7.43 6.99 -27.46
CA GLY A 256 8.10 5.93 -28.22
C GLY A 256 9.41 5.45 -27.59
N ILE A 257 9.66 5.85 -26.34
CA ILE A 257 10.91 5.57 -25.64
C ILE A 257 10.82 4.28 -24.83
N GLU A 258 11.88 3.47 -24.91
CA GLU A 258 12.11 2.34 -24.00
C GLU A 258 13.15 2.70 -22.94
N VAL A 259 12.75 2.59 -21.66
CA VAL A 259 13.66 2.65 -20.51
C VAL A 259 13.95 1.22 -20.05
N GLY A 260 15.22 0.82 -20.13
CA GLY A 260 15.68 -0.54 -19.86
C GLY A 260 15.58 -0.97 -18.40
N LYS A 261 15.68 -2.28 -18.14
CA LYS A 261 15.57 -2.87 -16.80
C LYS A 261 16.57 -2.22 -15.84
N TYR A 262 16.11 -1.81 -14.67
CA TYR A 262 16.93 -1.16 -13.63
C TYR A 262 17.71 0.09 -14.10
N ALA A 263 17.33 0.69 -15.24
CA ALA A 263 17.87 1.99 -15.63
C ALA A 263 17.42 3.08 -14.65
N THR A 264 18.23 4.11 -14.50
CA THR A 264 17.95 5.27 -13.66
C THR A 264 17.92 6.53 -14.54
N VAL A 265 16.76 7.17 -14.61
CA VAL A 265 16.63 8.51 -15.17
C VAL A 265 16.79 9.51 -14.03
N GLY A 266 17.75 10.42 -14.12
CA GLY A 266 17.97 11.44 -13.12
C GLY A 266 16.82 12.43 -13.03
N ALA A 267 16.71 13.10 -11.88
CA ALA A 267 15.73 14.16 -11.70
C ALA A 267 15.93 15.27 -12.75
N GLY A 268 14.82 15.80 -13.29
CA GLY A 268 14.83 16.86 -14.31
C GLY A 268 15.34 16.45 -15.70
N ALA A 269 15.68 15.18 -15.92
CA ALA A 269 16.21 14.75 -17.22
C ALA A 269 15.13 14.73 -18.31
N VAL A 270 15.50 15.05 -19.55
CA VAL A 270 14.61 14.97 -20.73
C VAL A 270 15.06 13.83 -21.62
N VAL A 271 14.36 12.70 -21.57
CA VAL A 271 14.73 11.47 -22.24
C VAL A 271 14.18 11.47 -23.66
N THR A 272 15.09 11.66 -24.62
CA THR A 272 14.77 11.75 -26.06
C THR A 272 15.17 10.51 -26.85
N LYS A 273 15.79 9.51 -26.22
CA LYS A 273 16.27 8.25 -26.82
C LYS A 273 16.15 7.10 -25.82
N ASN A 274 16.11 5.87 -26.32
CA ASN A 274 16.06 4.68 -25.48
C ASN A 274 17.24 4.63 -24.50
N VAL A 275 16.98 4.13 -23.30
CA VAL A 275 17.96 3.97 -22.22
C VAL A 275 18.23 2.48 -22.02
N ASN A 276 19.47 2.04 -22.09
CA ASN A 276 19.78 0.62 -21.94
C ASN A 276 19.63 0.15 -20.48
N PRO A 277 19.50 -1.17 -20.24
CA PRO A 277 19.46 -1.70 -18.88
C PRO A 277 20.64 -1.23 -18.02
N TYR A 278 20.34 -0.92 -16.76
CA TYR A 278 21.28 -0.44 -15.74
C TYR A 278 21.93 0.93 -16.02
N GLU A 279 21.68 1.58 -17.15
CA GLU A 279 22.24 2.91 -17.43
C GLU A 279 21.67 3.97 -16.49
N VAL A 280 22.51 4.94 -16.15
CA VAL A 280 22.12 6.17 -15.47
C VAL A 280 22.21 7.30 -16.49
N VAL A 281 21.09 7.96 -16.76
CA VAL A 281 21.02 9.11 -17.69
C VAL A 281 20.58 10.37 -16.97
N VAL A 282 21.14 11.53 -17.32
CA VAL A 282 20.83 12.83 -16.72
C VAL A 282 20.88 13.94 -17.77
N GLY A 283 20.27 15.09 -17.48
CA GLY A 283 20.37 16.29 -18.32
C GLY A 283 19.24 16.46 -19.35
N ASN A 284 19.32 17.56 -20.11
CA ASN A 284 18.38 17.91 -21.18
C ASN A 284 19.17 18.28 -22.44
N PRO A 285 19.20 17.44 -23.50
CA PRO A 285 18.66 16.08 -23.52
C PRO A 285 19.43 15.13 -22.58
N ALA A 286 18.84 14.00 -22.23
CA ALA A 286 19.45 13.05 -21.30
C ALA A 286 20.65 12.33 -21.94
N HIS A 287 21.76 12.28 -21.20
CA HIS A 287 22.98 11.58 -21.59
C HIS A 287 23.42 10.59 -20.50
N MET A 288 24.01 9.48 -20.93
CA MET A 288 24.51 8.42 -20.04
C MET A 288 25.75 8.89 -19.27
N ILE A 289 25.76 8.68 -17.95
CA ILE A 289 26.87 9.04 -17.03
C ILE A 289 27.45 7.85 -16.27
N GLY A 290 26.86 6.67 -16.40
CA GLY A 290 27.32 5.47 -15.70
C GLY A 290 26.26 4.40 -15.58
N TYR A 291 26.45 3.50 -14.63
CA TYR A 291 25.55 2.38 -14.38
C TYR A 291 25.21 2.25 -12.89
N ASN A 292 23.97 1.85 -12.61
CA ASN A 292 23.52 1.48 -11.28
C ASN A 292 23.18 -0.02 -11.23
N CYS A 293 23.49 -0.66 -10.11
CA CYS A 293 23.02 -1.99 -9.79
C CYS A 293 21.52 -1.98 -9.52
N GLN A 294 20.87 -3.14 -9.65
CA GLN A 294 19.47 -3.35 -9.22
C GLN A 294 19.22 -3.06 -7.72
N CYS A 295 20.25 -2.89 -6.89
CA CYS A 295 20.11 -2.43 -5.49
C CYS A 295 20.17 -0.89 -5.35
N GLY A 296 20.22 -0.14 -6.46
CA GLY A 296 20.27 1.33 -6.48
C GLY A 296 21.66 1.95 -6.31
N LYS A 297 22.71 1.14 -6.18
CA LYS A 297 24.08 1.63 -5.95
C LYS A 297 24.87 1.73 -7.24
N LYS A 298 25.72 2.76 -7.35
CA LYS A 298 26.59 2.97 -8.51
C LYS A 298 27.54 1.79 -8.69
N LEU A 299 27.68 1.35 -9.93
CA LEU A 299 28.65 0.33 -10.30
C LEU A 299 30.03 0.96 -10.52
N LEU A 300 31.04 0.36 -9.90
CA LEU A 300 32.43 0.72 -10.11
C LEU A 300 33.04 -0.19 -11.16
N LYS A 301 33.69 0.40 -12.16
CA LYS A 301 34.39 -0.36 -13.20
C LYS A 301 35.73 -0.84 -12.64
N ASP A 302 35.99 -2.13 -12.78
CA ASP A 302 37.25 -2.80 -12.50
C ASP A 302 37.58 -3.70 -13.69
N ASN A 303 38.48 -3.22 -14.56
CA ASN A 303 38.76 -3.79 -15.87
C ASN A 303 37.47 -3.97 -16.71
N GLU A 304 37.19 -5.18 -17.18
CA GLU A 304 35.99 -5.52 -17.96
C GLU A 304 34.75 -5.79 -17.09
N ILE A 305 34.90 -5.78 -15.77
CA ILE A 305 33.84 -6.12 -14.82
C ILE A 305 33.37 -4.87 -14.09
N PHE A 306 32.07 -4.75 -13.90
CA PHE A 306 31.45 -3.72 -13.08
C PHE A 306 31.02 -4.34 -11.75
N LYS A 307 31.46 -3.79 -10.63
CA LYS A 307 31.22 -4.34 -9.29
C LYS A 307 30.29 -3.42 -8.50
N CYS A 308 29.35 -4.03 -7.78
CA CYS A 308 28.51 -3.37 -6.80
C CYS A 308 28.98 -3.71 -5.38
N GLU A 309 28.81 -2.79 -4.43
CA GLU A 309 29.01 -3.04 -3.00
C GLU A 309 28.11 -4.17 -2.45
N CYS A 310 26.97 -4.44 -3.09
CA CYS A 310 26.10 -5.57 -2.72
C CYS A 310 26.61 -6.95 -3.20
N GLY A 311 27.84 -7.02 -3.73
CA GLY A 311 28.48 -8.24 -4.20
C GLY A 311 28.17 -8.64 -5.65
N LYS A 312 27.20 -7.99 -6.32
CA LYS A 312 26.86 -8.28 -7.72
C LYS A 312 27.94 -7.80 -8.68
N LYS A 313 28.16 -8.59 -9.73
CA LYS A 313 29.12 -8.31 -10.79
C LYS A 313 28.40 -8.28 -12.13
N PHE A 314 28.89 -7.45 -13.03
CA PHE A 314 28.31 -7.27 -14.35
C PHE A 314 29.41 -7.19 -15.40
N LYS A 315 29.07 -7.56 -16.63
CA LYS A 315 29.94 -7.45 -17.80
C LYS A 315 29.15 -6.94 -19.00
N LYS A 316 29.81 -6.25 -19.91
CA LYS A 316 29.19 -5.89 -21.19
C LYS A 316 29.14 -7.09 -22.13
N SER A 317 27.99 -7.28 -22.77
CA SER A 317 27.73 -8.26 -23.83
C SER A 317 26.83 -7.59 -24.86
N GLU A 318 27.28 -7.56 -26.13
CA GLU A 318 26.55 -6.90 -27.23
C GLU A 318 26.24 -5.42 -26.94
N GLY A 319 27.20 -4.71 -26.32
CA GLY A 319 27.05 -3.31 -25.94
C GLY A 319 26.18 -3.05 -24.70
N LYS A 320 25.50 -4.06 -24.15
CA LYS A 320 24.60 -3.92 -22.99
C LYS A 320 25.20 -4.55 -21.74
N LEU A 321 24.88 -3.98 -20.58
CA LEU A 321 25.35 -4.50 -19.29
C LEU A 321 24.49 -5.70 -18.84
N LYS A 322 25.13 -6.84 -18.56
CA LYS A 322 24.48 -8.08 -18.07
C LYS A 322 25.12 -8.53 -16.75
N ILE A 323 24.34 -9.11 -15.85
CA ILE A 323 24.85 -9.72 -14.60
C ILE A 323 25.63 -11.00 -14.94
N ILE A 324 26.68 -11.31 -14.17
CA ILE A 324 27.51 -12.51 -14.34
C ILE A 324 27.60 -13.34 -13.06
#